data_AF-A0A2A4EPR5-F1
#
_entry.id   AF-A0A2A4EPR5-F1
#
_cell.length_a   1.000
_cell.length_b   1.000
_cell.length_c   1.000
_cell.angle_alpha   90.00
_cell.angle_beta   90.00
_cell.angle_gamma   90.00
#
_symmetry.space_group_name_H-M   'P 1'
#
loop_
_entity.id
_entity.type
_entity.pdbx_description
1 polymer ?
#
loop_
_entity_poly.entity_id
_entity_poly.type
_entity_poly.pdbx_seq_one_letter_code
_entity_poly.pdbx_strand_id
1 'polypeptide(L)'
;MLYRPTDQQLLRVAGLRAHCASLLAVDNSPDARPEIPVMLNSVGIDYLHNANHGGIAGAYNRGLARLFAQGATAVALFDQDSRASDDFFPIMQASCARLGTQAFAIGPQIYDENAQRFLPQMYSNGFTVRTLDVQGNGPLQRCSFLLSSGAVISRLAYEQLGAFTEALFIDHVDTEYSLRALKRGVPFYLDPNLVLRHRIGEKRTHRFAFWRITSMNHPAFRRYYMARNAMYLCRQYLRSFPVAMVPNLITLWQVVQVALFEQDKLTKLLGIGCGIVDGMRGRLGPVDQARPRLAARFGRSQR
;
A
#
# COMPACT_ATOMS: atom_id res chain seq x y z
N MET A 1 -9.02 -6.08 -1.25
CA MET A 1 -8.08 -7.06 -0.68
C MET A 1 -8.54 -7.43 0.71
N LEU A 2 -8.59 -8.73 1.01
CA LEU A 2 -8.91 -9.26 2.33
C LEU A 2 -7.66 -9.87 2.97
N TYR A 3 -7.58 -9.83 4.31
CA TYR A 3 -6.59 -10.52 5.11
C TYR A 3 -7.18 -10.79 6.50
N ARG A 4 -7.47 -12.06 6.76
CA ARG A 4 -8.21 -12.56 7.92
C ARG A 4 -9.46 -11.70 8.20
N PRO A 5 -10.37 -11.56 7.21
CA PRO A 5 -11.47 -10.61 7.33
C PRO A 5 -12.45 -11.03 8.42
N THR A 6 -12.95 -10.05 9.16
CA THR A 6 -14.10 -10.20 10.07
C THR A 6 -15.40 -10.18 9.28
N ASP A 7 -16.48 -10.69 9.87
CA ASP A 7 -17.78 -10.69 9.21
C ASP A 7 -18.28 -9.25 8.93
N GLN A 8 -17.94 -8.28 9.79
CA GLN A 8 -18.23 -6.87 9.55
C GLN A 8 -17.47 -6.33 8.33
N GLN A 9 -16.21 -6.74 8.12
CA GLN A 9 -15.44 -6.37 6.92
C GLN A 9 -16.07 -6.98 5.66
N LEU A 10 -16.51 -8.24 5.72
CA LEU A 10 -17.18 -8.91 4.61
C LEU A 10 -18.49 -8.21 4.23
N LEU A 11 -19.32 -7.82 5.21
CA LEU A 11 -20.54 -7.05 4.96
C LEU A 11 -20.26 -5.70 4.30
N ARG A 12 -19.19 -4.99 4.69
CA ARG A 12 -18.79 -3.75 4.02
C ARG A 12 -18.38 -3.98 2.57
N VAL A 13 -17.61 -5.04 2.31
CA VAL A 13 -17.21 -5.42 0.95
C VAL A 13 -18.42 -5.77 0.10
N ALA A 14 -19.41 -6.46 0.68
CA ALA A 14 -20.68 -6.75 0.01
C ALA A 14 -21.40 -5.46 -0.43
N GLY A 15 -21.39 -4.42 0.41
CA GLY A 15 -21.98 -3.11 0.08
C GLY A 15 -21.35 -2.43 -1.14
N LEU A 16 -20.06 -2.66 -1.43
CA LEU A 16 -19.39 -2.05 -2.58
C LEU A 16 -19.93 -2.56 -3.93
N ARG A 17 -20.57 -3.74 -3.95
CA ARG A 17 -21.10 -4.34 -5.17
C ARG A 17 -22.14 -3.46 -5.87
N ALA A 18 -22.89 -2.66 -5.11
CA ALA A 18 -23.90 -1.76 -5.65
C ALA A 18 -23.29 -0.61 -6.49
N HIS A 19 -22.00 -0.30 -6.30
CA HIS A 19 -21.34 0.86 -6.92
C HIS A 19 -20.45 0.51 -8.12
N CYS A 20 -20.35 -0.77 -8.49
CA CYS A 20 -19.47 -1.22 -9.56
C CYS A 20 -20.08 -2.36 -10.37
N ALA A 21 -19.73 -2.42 -11.66
CA ALA A 21 -20.22 -3.45 -12.57
C ALA A 21 -19.58 -4.82 -12.29
N SER A 22 -18.31 -4.83 -11.88
CA SER A 22 -17.57 -6.02 -11.49
C SER A 22 -16.80 -5.75 -10.20
N LEU A 23 -16.82 -6.73 -9.29
CA LEU A 23 -16.09 -6.70 -8.03
C LEU A 23 -15.45 -8.07 -7.79
N LEU A 24 -14.15 -8.05 -7.49
CA LEU A 24 -13.36 -9.23 -7.16
C LEU A 24 -12.78 -9.09 -5.75
N ALA A 25 -13.19 -9.98 -4.87
CA ALA A 25 -12.61 -10.15 -3.55
C ALA A 25 -11.39 -11.08 -3.63
N VAL A 26 -10.20 -10.49 -3.57
CA VAL A 26 -8.96 -11.27 -3.41
C VAL A 26 -8.63 -11.41 -1.93
N ASP A 27 -8.62 -12.66 -1.46
CA ASP A 27 -8.33 -13.01 -0.08
C ASP A 27 -6.88 -13.44 0.09
N ASN A 28 -6.09 -12.56 0.69
CA ASN A 28 -4.67 -12.76 0.94
C ASN A 28 -4.36 -13.45 2.27
N SER A 29 -5.38 -13.92 2.98
CA SER A 29 -5.19 -14.75 4.18
C SER A 29 -4.39 -16.01 3.83
N PRO A 30 -3.46 -16.47 4.70
CA PRO A 30 -2.76 -17.74 4.47
C PRO A 30 -3.72 -18.94 4.39
N ASP A 31 -4.77 -18.92 5.22
CA ASP A 31 -5.76 -19.99 5.33
C ASP A 31 -7.07 -19.56 4.68
N ALA A 32 -7.71 -20.47 3.94
CA ALA A 32 -9.01 -20.24 3.33
C ALA A 32 -10.14 -20.46 4.34
N ARG A 33 -11.18 -19.62 4.28
CA ARG A 33 -12.46 -19.81 4.98
C ARG A 33 -13.54 -20.24 3.96
N PRO A 34 -13.98 -21.51 3.95
CA PRO A 34 -14.91 -22.03 2.93
C PRO A 34 -16.24 -21.27 2.81
N GLU A 35 -16.69 -20.63 3.88
CA GLU A 35 -17.93 -19.86 3.94
C GLU A 35 -17.86 -18.50 3.19
N ILE A 36 -16.66 -17.92 3.05
CA ILE A 36 -16.48 -16.62 2.39
C ILE A 36 -16.88 -16.64 0.91
N PRO A 37 -16.39 -17.57 0.06
CA PRO A 37 -16.80 -17.61 -1.34
C PRO A 37 -18.31 -17.82 -1.49
N VAL A 38 -18.94 -18.65 -0.65
CA VAL A 38 -20.39 -18.88 -0.69
C VAL A 38 -21.16 -17.56 -0.45
N MET A 39 -20.78 -16.82 0.60
CA MET A 39 -21.41 -15.55 0.97
C MET A 39 -21.21 -14.45 -0.09
N LEU A 40 -19.99 -14.32 -0.63
CA LEU A 40 -19.69 -13.27 -1.60
C LEU A 40 -20.31 -13.59 -2.98
N ASN A 41 -20.27 -14.84 -3.40
CA ASN A 41 -20.91 -15.27 -4.65
C ASN A 41 -22.43 -15.09 -4.59
N SER A 42 -23.08 -15.28 -3.43
CA SER A 42 -24.54 -15.10 -3.30
C SER A 42 -25.00 -13.65 -3.52
N VAL A 43 -24.08 -12.68 -3.44
CA VAL A 43 -24.34 -11.27 -3.76
C VAL A 43 -23.64 -10.84 -5.06
N GLY A 44 -23.17 -11.79 -5.88
CA GLY A 44 -22.58 -11.53 -7.18
C GLY A 44 -21.20 -10.89 -7.14
N ILE A 45 -20.38 -11.24 -6.14
CA ILE A 45 -18.98 -10.83 -6.01
C ILE A 45 -18.08 -12.04 -6.28
N ASP A 46 -17.18 -11.93 -7.25
CA ASP A 46 -16.19 -12.98 -7.53
C ASP A 46 -15.21 -13.09 -6.35
N TYR A 47 -14.77 -14.31 -6.03
CA TYR A 47 -13.79 -14.59 -4.99
C TYR A 47 -12.54 -15.27 -5.54
N LEU A 48 -11.36 -14.86 -5.06
CA LEU A 48 -10.08 -15.48 -5.36
C LEU A 48 -9.24 -15.60 -4.09
N HIS A 49 -8.86 -16.83 -3.73
CA HIS A 49 -7.94 -17.07 -2.61
C HIS A 49 -6.48 -16.97 -3.08
N ASN A 50 -5.71 -16.10 -2.43
CA ASN A 50 -4.30 -15.87 -2.71
C ASN A 50 -3.31 -16.58 -1.78
N ALA A 51 -3.72 -17.01 -0.59
CA ALA A 51 -2.85 -17.73 0.35
C ALA A 51 -1.53 -16.98 0.68
N ASN A 52 -1.55 -15.65 0.62
CA ASN A 52 -0.36 -14.79 0.83
C ASN A 52 0.79 -15.01 -0.17
N HIS A 53 0.54 -15.65 -1.33
CA HIS A 53 1.53 -15.79 -2.40
C HIS A 53 1.92 -14.42 -2.98
N GLY A 54 3.22 -14.12 -3.02
CA GLY A 54 3.71 -12.81 -3.46
C GLY A 54 3.36 -11.65 -2.51
N GLY A 55 2.84 -11.95 -1.31
CA GLY A 55 2.39 -10.96 -0.33
C GLY A 55 1.27 -10.06 -0.87
N ILE A 56 1.23 -8.80 -0.39
CA ILE A 56 0.18 -7.85 -0.80
C ILE A 56 0.26 -7.52 -2.30
N ALA A 57 1.49 -7.44 -2.85
CA ALA A 57 1.71 -7.21 -4.27
C ALA A 57 1.14 -8.35 -5.12
N GLY A 58 1.33 -9.61 -4.71
CA GLY A 58 0.77 -10.77 -5.40
C GLY A 58 -0.76 -10.76 -5.41
N ALA A 59 -1.39 -10.37 -4.30
CA ALA A 59 -2.84 -10.21 -4.23
C ALA A 59 -3.35 -9.15 -5.21
N TYR A 60 -2.72 -7.97 -5.25
CA TYR A 60 -3.03 -6.94 -6.24
C TYR A 60 -2.84 -7.42 -7.67
N ASN A 61 -1.72 -8.09 -7.96
CA ASN A 61 -1.40 -8.58 -9.30
C ASN A 61 -2.44 -9.56 -9.81
N ARG A 62 -2.84 -10.54 -8.99
CA ARG A 62 -3.88 -11.51 -9.38
C ARG A 62 -5.23 -10.85 -9.59
N GLY A 63 -5.57 -9.87 -8.75
CA GLY A 63 -6.81 -9.10 -8.89
C GLY A 63 -6.83 -8.29 -10.19
N LEU A 64 -5.77 -7.52 -10.45
CA LEU A 64 -5.63 -6.72 -11.66
C LEU A 64 -5.61 -7.58 -12.92
N ALA A 65 -4.80 -8.64 -12.95
CA ALA A 65 -4.72 -9.55 -14.09
C ALA A 65 -6.09 -10.15 -14.42
N ARG A 66 -6.85 -10.60 -13.40
CA ARG A 66 -8.19 -11.17 -13.59
C ARG A 66 -9.18 -10.15 -14.15
N LEU A 67 -9.24 -8.95 -13.59
CA LEU A 67 -10.19 -7.91 -14.01
C LEU A 67 -9.85 -7.33 -15.40
N PHE A 68 -8.57 -7.14 -15.70
CA PHE A 68 -8.15 -6.70 -17.05
C PHE A 68 -8.40 -7.78 -18.11
N ALA A 69 -8.23 -9.06 -17.78
CA ALA A 69 -8.60 -10.17 -18.67
C ALA A 69 -10.11 -10.24 -18.94
N GLN A 70 -10.94 -9.75 -18.02
CA GLN A 70 -12.40 -9.60 -18.20
C GLN A 70 -12.78 -8.32 -18.98
N GLY A 71 -11.81 -7.54 -19.46
CA GLY A 71 -12.05 -6.36 -20.29
C GLY A 71 -12.18 -5.04 -19.53
N ALA A 72 -11.89 -5.01 -18.22
CA ALA A 72 -11.84 -3.74 -17.49
C ALA A 72 -10.81 -2.78 -18.12
N THR A 73 -11.17 -1.51 -18.24
CA THR A 73 -10.27 -0.45 -18.75
C THR A 73 -9.53 0.27 -17.64
N ALA A 74 -10.05 0.22 -16.43
CA ALA A 74 -9.44 0.70 -15.21
C ALA A 74 -9.95 -0.12 -14.02
N VAL A 75 -9.11 -0.28 -12.99
CA VAL A 75 -9.43 -1.07 -11.80
C VAL A 75 -9.12 -0.25 -10.55
N ALA A 76 -10.10 -0.12 -9.67
CA ALA A 76 -9.93 0.44 -8.33
C ALA A 76 -9.42 -0.64 -7.37
N LEU A 77 -8.39 -0.30 -6.61
CA LEU A 77 -7.86 -1.13 -5.53
C LEU A 77 -8.43 -0.63 -4.20
N PHE A 78 -8.81 -1.55 -3.32
CA PHE A 78 -9.33 -1.24 -1.98
C PHE A 78 -8.82 -2.25 -0.97
N ASP A 79 -8.66 -1.80 0.27
CA ASP A 79 -8.42 -2.64 1.43
C ASP A 79 -9.72 -2.86 2.20
N GLN A 80 -9.81 -3.96 2.96
CA GLN A 80 -10.97 -4.29 3.80
C GLN A 80 -11.31 -3.22 4.87
N ASP A 81 -10.37 -2.32 5.14
CA ASP A 81 -10.48 -1.23 6.12
C ASP A 81 -10.69 0.15 5.48
N SER A 82 -10.84 0.20 4.16
CA SER A 82 -11.21 1.41 3.43
C SER A 82 -12.70 1.69 3.58
N ARG A 83 -13.06 2.96 3.80
CA ARG A 83 -14.44 3.43 3.85
C ARG A 83 -14.65 4.49 2.77
N ALA A 84 -15.28 4.07 1.68
CA ALA A 84 -15.74 4.95 0.62
C ALA A 84 -17.07 5.59 1.02
N SER A 85 -17.24 6.86 0.73
CA SER A 85 -18.54 7.54 0.77
C SER A 85 -19.40 7.15 -0.43
N ASP A 86 -20.71 7.40 -0.36
CA ASP A 86 -21.66 7.01 -1.42
C ASP A 86 -21.34 7.68 -2.77
N ASP A 87 -20.78 8.89 -2.73
CA ASP A 87 -20.37 9.68 -3.89
C ASP A 87 -18.97 9.32 -4.42
N PHE A 88 -18.21 8.47 -3.72
CA PHE A 88 -16.84 8.13 -4.09
C PHE A 88 -16.75 7.56 -5.50
N PHE A 89 -17.57 6.54 -5.79
CA PHE A 89 -17.51 5.84 -7.08
C PHE A 89 -18.00 6.72 -8.24
N PRO A 90 -19.14 7.43 -8.16
CA PRO A 90 -19.56 8.37 -9.20
C PRO A 90 -18.51 9.43 -9.51
N ILE A 91 -17.92 10.06 -8.50
CA ILE A 91 -16.90 11.10 -8.70
C ILE A 91 -15.63 10.48 -9.29
N MET A 92 -15.16 9.34 -8.78
CA MET A 92 -13.96 8.68 -9.30
C MET A 92 -14.13 8.25 -10.77
N GLN A 93 -15.31 7.75 -11.14
CA GLN A 93 -15.63 7.41 -12.53
C GLN A 93 -15.59 8.64 -13.44
N ALA A 94 -16.19 9.76 -13.01
CA ALA A 94 -16.13 11.02 -13.76
C ALA A 94 -14.69 11.52 -13.90
N SER A 95 -13.87 11.39 -12.86
CA SER A 95 -12.46 11.76 -12.86
C SER A 95 -11.62 10.90 -13.81
N CYS A 96 -11.86 9.59 -13.83
CA CYS A 96 -11.25 8.68 -14.80
C CYS A 96 -11.68 9.03 -16.24
N ALA A 97 -12.96 9.33 -16.46
CA ALA A 97 -13.47 9.72 -17.77
C ALA A 97 -12.81 11.01 -18.30
N ARG A 98 -12.53 12.00 -17.44
CA ARG A 98 -11.77 13.22 -17.80
C ARG A 98 -10.33 12.93 -18.22
N LEU A 99 -9.70 11.88 -17.68
CA LEU A 99 -8.37 11.45 -18.08
C LEU A 99 -8.39 10.70 -19.43
N GLY A 100 -9.55 10.18 -19.83
CA GLY A 100 -9.75 9.55 -21.13
C GLY A 100 -8.95 8.25 -21.28
N THR A 101 -8.38 8.04 -22.47
CA THR A 101 -7.71 6.79 -22.86
C THR A 101 -6.19 6.84 -22.67
N GLN A 102 -5.65 7.72 -21.83
CA GLN A 102 -4.22 7.73 -21.53
C GLN A 102 -3.86 6.73 -20.43
N ALA A 103 -2.58 6.38 -20.31
CA ALA A 103 -2.08 5.67 -19.13
C ALA A 103 -2.17 6.61 -17.90
N PHE A 104 -2.78 6.15 -16.81
CA PHE A 104 -2.83 6.92 -15.56
C PHE A 104 -2.99 6.01 -14.34
N ALA A 105 -2.58 6.53 -13.19
CA ALA A 105 -3.16 6.15 -11.90
C ALA A 105 -3.78 7.39 -11.24
N ILE A 106 -4.91 7.22 -10.56
CA ILE A 106 -5.59 8.31 -9.86
C ILE A 106 -6.05 7.83 -8.49
N GLY A 107 -5.98 8.68 -7.47
CA GLY A 107 -6.49 8.32 -6.16
C GLY A 107 -7.10 9.51 -5.40
N PRO A 108 -7.76 9.22 -4.28
CA PRO A 108 -8.40 10.21 -3.42
C PRO A 108 -7.41 10.80 -2.42
N GLN A 109 -7.83 11.85 -1.74
CA GLN A 109 -7.22 12.23 -0.47
C GLN A 109 -7.48 11.14 0.57
N ILE A 110 -6.46 10.79 1.35
CA ILE A 110 -6.61 9.82 2.44
C ILE A 110 -6.74 10.57 3.76
N TYR A 111 -7.87 10.38 4.44
CA TYR A 111 -8.07 10.81 5.81
C TYR A 111 -7.80 9.64 6.76
N ASP A 112 -6.75 9.77 7.57
CA ASP A 112 -6.37 8.75 8.54
C ASP A 112 -7.23 8.89 9.80
N GLU A 113 -8.18 7.97 9.98
CA GLU A 113 -9.09 7.96 11.14
C GLU A 113 -8.34 7.81 12.47
N ASN A 114 -7.16 7.18 12.48
CA ASN A 114 -6.41 6.99 13.73
C ASN A 114 -5.62 8.24 14.11
N ALA A 115 -5.17 9.02 13.12
CA ALA A 115 -4.43 10.26 13.34
C ALA A 115 -5.30 11.52 13.28
N GLN A 116 -6.57 11.39 12.91
CA GLN A 116 -7.54 12.48 12.75
C GLN A 116 -7.02 13.61 11.84
N ARG A 117 -6.33 13.25 10.76
CA ARG A 117 -5.74 14.19 9.81
C ARG A 117 -5.61 13.59 8.41
N PHE A 118 -5.55 14.46 7.41
CA PHE A 118 -5.18 14.06 6.05
C PHE A 118 -3.72 13.63 5.99
N LEU A 119 -3.45 12.61 5.19
CA LEU A 119 -2.08 12.28 4.81
C LEU A 119 -1.52 13.37 3.89
N PRO A 120 -0.25 13.78 4.07
CA PRO A 120 0.38 14.72 3.17
C PRO A 120 0.44 14.13 1.75
N GLN A 121 -0.08 14.88 0.79
CA GLN A 121 0.00 14.55 -0.62
C GLN A 121 1.28 15.16 -1.18
N MET A 122 2.02 14.39 -1.98
CA MET A 122 3.36 14.78 -2.40
C MET A 122 3.50 14.77 -3.91
N TYR A 123 4.26 15.74 -4.41
CA TYR A 123 4.77 15.75 -5.77
C TYR A 123 6.31 15.77 -5.72
N SER A 124 6.89 15.00 -6.64
CA SER A 124 8.32 14.90 -6.85
C SER A 124 8.63 14.81 -8.34
N ASN A 125 9.63 15.56 -8.76
CA ASN A 125 10.27 15.42 -10.07
C ASN A 125 11.44 14.42 -10.06
N GLY A 126 11.59 13.65 -8.97
CA GLY A 126 12.70 12.71 -8.76
C GLY A 126 13.89 13.29 -7.99
N PHE A 127 14.02 14.61 -7.90
CA PHE A 127 15.12 15.29 -7.19
C PHE A 127 14.65 15.96 -5.91
N THR A 128 13.50 16.64 -5.96
CA THR A 128 12.89 17.30 -4.80
C THR A 128 11.54 16.69 -4.49
N VAL A 129 11.09 16.85 -3.25
CA VAL A 129 9.75 16.49 -2.81
C VAL A 129 9.10 17.75 -2.24
N ARG A 130 7.88 18.05 -2.69
CA ARG A 130 7.06 19.11 -2.10
C ARG A 130 5.69 18.55 -1.72
N THR A 131 5.14 19.07 -0.63
CA THR A 131 3.74 18.83 -0.26
C THR A 131 2.83 19.61 -1.21
N LEU A 132 1.74 19.00 -1.62
CA LEU A 132 0.68 19.66 -2.39
C LEU A 132 -0.25 20.41 -1.45
N ASP A 133 -0.62 21.64 -1.83
CA ASP A 133 -1.76 22.32 -1.23
C ASP A 133 -3.03 21.81 -1.90
N VAL A 134 -3.75 20.97 -1.17
CA VAL A 134 -4.94 20.29 -1.69
C VAL A 134 -6.17 21.01 -1.16
N GLN A 135 -6.73 21.87 -2.00
CA GLN A 135 -7.98 22.55 -1.74
C GLN A 135 -9.12 21.77 -2.41
N GLY A 136 -10.19 21.49 -1.66
CA GLY A 136 -11.39 20.86 -2.21
C GLY A 136 -12.00 21.70 -3.34
N ASN A 137 -12.75 21.05 -4.23
CA ASN A 137 -13.38 21.68 -5.41
C ASN A 137 -12.39 22.15 -6.50
N GLY A 138 -11.15 21.67 -6.46
CA GLY A 138 -10.12 21.96 -7.46
C GLY A 138 -10.06 20.96 -8.63
N PRO A 139 -9.27 21.28 -9.68
CA PRO A 139 -8.97 20.33 -10.75
C PRO A 139 -8.11 19.17 -10.24
N LEU A 140 -8.03 18.09 -11.04
CA LEU A 140 -7.12 16.97 -10.77
C LEU A 140 -5.67 17.49 -10.67
N GLN A 141 -4.97 17.08 -9.61
CA GLN A 141 -3.59 17.52 -9.37
C GLN A 141 -2.60 16.40 -9.69
N ARG A 142 -1.43 16.74 -10.21
CA ARG A 142 -0.33 15.77 -10.36
C ARG A 142 0.27 15.44 -9.00
N CYS A 143 0.37 14.16 -8.70
CA CYS A 143 1.07 13.66 -7.52
C CYS A 143 2.14 12.64 -7.94
N SER A 144 2.96 12.22 -6.99
CA SER A 144 4.03 11.24 -7.22
C SER A 144 3.90 10.00 -6.36
N PHE A 145 2.87 9.93 -5.52
CA PHE A 145 2.61 8.79 -4.66
C PHE A 145 1.11 8.64 -4.45
N LEU A 146 0.62 7.42 -4.59
CA LEU A 146 -0.75 7.04 -4.29
C LEU A 146 -0.69 5.80 -3.41
N LEU A 147 -1.51 5.77 -2.35
CA LEU A 147 -1.75 4.53 -1.63
C LEU A 147 -2.66 3.65 -2.49
N SER A 148 -2.37 2.35 -2.56
CA SER A 148 -3.23 1.43 -3.32
C SER A 148 -4.68 1.44 -2.83
N SER A 149 -4.92 1.68 -1.54
CA SER A 149 -6.28 1.83 -0.99
C SER A 149 -7.00 3.06 -1.57
N GLY A 150 -7.93 2.82 -2.48
CA GLY A 150 -8.75 3.81 -3.18
C GLY A 150 -8.14 4.30 -4.49
N ALA A 151 -6.96 3.82 -4.88
CA ALA A 151 -6.35 4.19 -6.15
C ALA A 151 -6.94 3.37 -7.30
N VAL A 152 -7.13 4.03 -8.44
CA VAL A 152 -7.50 3.43 -9.72
C VAL A 152 -6.27 3.38 -10.62
N ILE A 153 -6.04 2.23 -11.24
CA ILE A 153 -4.98 2.03 -12.23
C ILE A 153 -5.64 1.74 -13.57
N SER A 154 -5.32 2.53 -14.60
CA SER A 154 -5.80 2.25 -15.95
C SER A 154 -5.07 1.05 -16.55
N ARG A 155 -5.74 0.33 -17.45
CA ARG A 155 -5.15 -0.83 -18.15
C ARG A 155 -3.85 -0.45 -18.85
N LEU A 156 -3.81 0.70 -19.50
CA LEU A 156 -2.61 1.21 -20.17
C LEU A 156 -1.49 1.52 -19.19
N ALA A 157 -1.80 2.05 -18.00
CA ALA A 157 -0.79 2.19 -16.95
C ALA A 157 -0.26 0.83 -16.50
N TYR A 158 -1.12 -0.17 -16.31
CA TYR A 158 -0.69 -1.52 -15.96
C TYR A 158 0.17 -2.18 -17.06
N GLU A 159 -0.19 -2.03 -18.33
CA GLU A 159 0.60 -2.54 -19.47
C GLU A 159 1.96 -1.86 -19.56
N GLN A 160 2.03 -0.55 -19.30
CA GLN A 160 3.29 0.21 -19.31
C GLN A 160 4.16 -0.02 -18.06
N LEU A 161 3.58 -0.20 -16.88
CA LEU A 161 4.29 -0.36 -15.61
C LEU A 161 4.57 -1.83 -15.25
N GLY A 162 3.80 -2.75 -15.82
CA GLY A 162 3.78 -4.16 -15.44
C GLY A 162 3.20 -4.39 -14.05
N ALA A 163 3.28 -5.65 -13.62
CA ALA A 163 2.87 -6.07 -12.30
C ALA A 163 3.67 -5.40 -11.16
N PHE A 164 3.05 -5.26 -9.98
CA PHE A 164 3.71 -4.87 -8.75
C PHE A 164 4.83 -5.87 -8.40
N THR A 165 5.90 -5.39 -7.77
CA THR A 165 7.04 -6.22 -7.39
C THR A 165 6.71 -7.15 -6.23
N GLU A 166 6.33 -8.40 -6.52
CA GLU A 166 5.98 -9.41 -5.51
C GLU A 166 7.13 -9.75 -4.56
N ALA A 167 8.37 -9.63 -5.04
CA ALA A 167 9.55 -9.87 -4.21
C ALA A 167 9.65 -8.90 -3.01
N LEU A 168 8.96 -7.75 -3.04
CA LEU A 168 8.86 -6.86 -1.89
C LEU A 168 8.00 -7.44 -0.77
N PHE A 169 7.07 -8.34 -1.09
CA PHE A 169 6.14 -9.02 -0.19
C PHE A 169 5.16 -8.07 0.54
N ILE A 170 5.65 -7.12 1.34
CA ILE A 170 4.88 -6.10 2.04
C ILE A 170 5.72 -4.84 2.26
N ASP A 171 5.05 -3.70 2.45
CA ASP A 171 5.63 -2.36 2.62
C ASP A 171 6.45 -1.90 1.40
N HIS A 172 6.41 -0.60 1.10
CA HIS A 172 7.06 0.01 -0.09
C HIS A 172 6.62 -0.52 -1.46
N VAL A 173 5.60 -1.38 -1.54
CA VAL A 173 4.99 -1.83 -2.81
C VAL A 173 4.47 -0.62 -3.61
N ASP A 174 3.69 0.25 -2.97
CA ASP A 174 3.21 1.50 -3.58
C ASP A 174 4.36 2.43 -3.93
N THR A 175 5.38 2.54 -3.06
CA THR A 175 6.53 3.44 -3.28
C THR A 175 7.33 3.01 -4.51
N GLU A 176 7.53 1.71 -4.68
CA GLU A 176 8.20 1.15 -5.83
C GLU A 176 7.41 1.41 -7.11
N TYR A 177 6.10 1.18 -7.08
CA TYR A 177 5.22 1.41 -8.23
C TYR A 177 5.21 2.89 -8.64
N SER A 178 5.20 3.81 -7.67
CA SER A 178 5.33 5.25 -7.88
C SER A 178 6.66 5.66 -8.49
N LEU A 179 7.78 5.15 -7.99
CA LEU A 179 9.11 5.43 -8.58
C LEU A 179 9.24 4.87 -9.99
N ARG A 180 8.65 3.70 -10.24
CA ARG A 180 8.57 3.09 -11.57
C ARG A 180 7.72 3.94 -12.51
N ALA A 181 6.58 4.43 -12.05
CA ALA A 181 5.71 5.33 -12.81
C ALA A 181 6.43 6.61 -13.20
N LEU A 182 7.14 7.22 -12.27
CA LEU A 182 8.00 8.36 -12.55
C LEU A 182 9.07 8.02 -13.62
N LYS A 183 9.73 6.86 -13.50
CA LYS A 183 10.74 6.39 -14.47
C LYS A 183 10.20 6.18 -15.88
N ARG A 184 8.96 5.68 -15.98
CA ARG A 184 8.32 5.34 -17.26
C ARG A 184 7.40 6.44 -17.80
N GLY A 185 7.34 7.59 -17.11
CA GLY A 185 6.50 8.71 -17.53
C GLY A 185 5.00 8.49 -17.36
N VAL A 186 4.57 7.51 -16.55
CA VAL A 186 3.15 7.25 -16.29
C VAL A 186 2.64 8.23 -15.24
N PRO A 187 1.59 9.00 -15.56
CA PRO A 187 1.14 10.07 -14.69
C PRO A 187 0.26 9.58 -13.54
N PHE A 188 0.56 10.09 -12.34
CA PHE A 188 -0.28 9.91 -11.16
C PHE A 188 -1.06 11.19 -10.89
N TYR A 189 -2.34 11.02 -10.56
CA TYR A 189 -3.27 12.10 -10.27
C TYR A 189 -3.90 11.93 -8.89
N LEU A 190 -4.14 13.06 -8.23
CA LEU A 190 -4.96 13.17 -7.05
C LEU A 190 -6.25 13.89 -7.43
N ASP A 191 -7.39 13.34 -7.04
CA ASP A 191 -8.66 14.07 -7.08
C ASP A 191 -8.87 14.78 -5.74
N PRO A 192 -8.80 16.13 -5.69
CA PRO A 192 -9.02 16.86 -4.44
C PRO A 192 -10.47 16.77 -3.94
N ASN A 193 -11.41 16.31 -4.77
CA ASN A 193 -12.83 16.23 -4.42
C ASN A 193 -13.19 14.92 -3.72
N LEU A 194 -12.27 13.96 -3.71
CA LEU A 194 -12.47 12.65 -3.10
C LEU A 194 -11.71 12.53 -1.80
N VAL A 195 -12.41 12.05 -0.77
CA VAL A 195 -11.81 11.69 0.51
C VAL A 195 -12.14 10.23 0.84
N LEU A 196 -11.11 9.41 1.01
CA LEU A 196 -11.25 8.07 1.54
C LEU A 196 -10.84 8.05 3.00
N ARG A 197 -11.76 7.61 3.86
CA ARG A 197 -11.44 7.36 5.27
C ARG A 197 -10.79 6.00 5.40
N HIS A 198 -9.64 5.94 6.06
CA HIS A 198 -8.85 4.72 6.18
C HIS A 198 -8.14 4.68 7.53
N ARG A 199 -7.96 3.48 8.10
CA ARG A 199 -7.31 3.28 9.40
C ARG A 199 -5.87 2.82 9.20
N ILE A 200 -4.89 3.70 9.45
CA ILE A 200 -3.47 3.40 9.19
C ILE A 200 -2.75 3.03 10.48
N GLY A 201 -2.72 1.73 10.79
CA GLY A 201 -2.00 1.18 11.94
C GLY A 201 -2.38 1.81 13.28
N GLU A 202 -1.77 1.37 14.38
CA GLU A 202 -2.01 1.96 15.70
C GLU A 202 -0.86 2.90 16.07
N LYS A 203 -1.09 4.21 15.93
CA LYS A 203 -0.12 5.23 16.32
C LYS A 203 -0.18 5.48 17.81
N ARG A 204 0.96 5.35 18.50
CA ARG A 204 1.15 5.79 19.88
C ARG A 204 2.05 7.03 19.90
N THR A 205 1.57 8.10 20.51
CA THR A 205 2.33 9.35 20.67
C THR A 205 3.03 9.35 22.02
N HIS A 206 4.34 9.54 21.99
CA HIS A 206 5.21 9.64 23.15
C HIS A 206 5.70 11.06 23.32
N ARG A 207 5.79 11.54 24.55
CA ARG A 207 6.39 12.82 24.88
C ARG A 207 7.78 12.56 25.44
N PHE A 208 8.81 13.07 24.78
CA PHE A 208 10.20 12.98 25.23
C PHE A 208 10.80 14.38 25.29
N ALA A 209 11.02 14.87 26.51
CA ALA A 209 11.34 16.26 26.77
C ALA A 209 10.33 17.22 26.09
N PHE A 210 10.80 18.09 25.20
CA PHE A 210 9.97 19.03 24.42
C PHE A 210 9.49 18.46 23.09
N TRP A 211 9.87 17.23 22.73
CA TRP A 211 9.52 16.59 21.47
C TRP A 211 8.29 15.69 21.62
N ARG A 212 7.42 15.72 20.61
CA ARG A 212 6.35 14.72 20.41
C ARG A 212 6.81 13.74 19.33
N ILE A 213 6.96 12.47 19.67
CA ILE A 213 7.40 11.42 18.75
C ILE A 213 6.33 10.34 18.66
N THR A 214 5.92 9.98 17.44
CA THR A 214 4.88 8.97 17.21
C THR A 214 5.49 7.65 16.76
N SER A 215 5.21 6.54 17.44
CA SER A 215 5.62 5.19 17.07
C SER A 215 4.41 4.33 16.69
N MET A 216 4.56 3.43 15.71
CA MET A 216 3.49 2.49 15.34
C MET A 216 3.69 1.08 15.95
N ASN A 217 4.76 0.89 16.74
CA ASN A 217 5.10 -0.36 17.42
C ASN A 217 5.04 -1.60 16.50
N HIS A 218 5.40 -1.45 15.23
CA HIS A 218 5.32 -2.53 14.26
C HIS A 218 6.18 -3.74 14.70
N PRO A 219 5.69 -4.97 14.48
CA PRO A 219 6.43 -6.17 14.82
C PRO A 219 7.74 -6.26 14.03
N ALA A 220 8.71 -7.00 14.58
CA ALA A 220 10.07 -7.05 14.04
C ALA A 220 10.14 -7.53 12.58
N PHE A 221 9.24 -8.43 12.15
CA PHE A 221 9.17 -8.86 10.74
C PHE A 221 8.85 -7.70 9.80
N ARG A 222 7.96 -6.79 10.21
CA ARG A 222 7.57 -5.64 9.41
C ARG A 222 8.72 -4.63 9.33
N ARG A 223 9.41 -4.40 10.46
CA ARG A 223 10.65 -3.60 10.50
C ARG A 223 11.73 -4.12 9.56
N TYR A 224 11.88 -5.44 9.46
CA TYR A 224 12.77 -6.09 8.50
C TYR A 224 12.39 -5.76 7.04
N TYR A 225 11.12 -5.93 6.66
CA TYR A 225 10.68 -5.66 5.28
C TYR A 225 10.79 -4.18 4.91
N MET A 226 10.39 -3.27 5.81
CA MET A 226 10.53 -1.83 5.60
C MET A 226 11.99 -1.45 5.29
N ALA A 227 12.93 -1.87 6.14
CA ALA A 227 14.35 -1.57 5.96
C ALA A 227 14.95 -2.22 4.71
N ARG A 228 14.62 -3.49 4.45
CA ARG A 228 15.08 -4.22 3.27
C ARG A 228 14.59 -3.59 1.97
N ASN A 229 13.30 -3.30 1.89
CA ASN A 229 12.67 -2.77 0.70
C ASN A 229 13.12 -1.33 0.45
N ALA A 230 13.35 -0.53 1.50
CA ALA A 230 13.96 0.80 1.37
C ALA A 230 15.36 0.72 0.73
N MET A 231 16.22 -0.22 1.15
CA MET A 231 17.52 -0.41 0.52
C MET A 231 17.43 -0.87 -0.94
N TYR A 232 16.46 -1.74 -1.26
CA TYR A 232 16.18 -2.13 -2.64
C TYR A 232 15.79 -0.92 -3.50
N LEU A 233 14.88 -0.06 -3.02
CA LEU A 233 14.48 1.16 -3.74
C LEU A 233 15.67 2.07 -4.03
N CYS A 234 16.54 2.29 -3.05
CA CYS A 234 17.78 3.03 -3.26
C CYS A 234 18.62 2.41 -4.38
N ARG A 235 18.89 1.10 -4.33
CA ARG A 235 19.71 0.43 -5.34
C ARG A 235 19.14 0.57 -6.75
N GLN A 236 17.82 0.50 -6.89
CA GLN A 236 17.15 0.51 -8.20
C GLN A 236 16.96 1.92 -8.77
N TYR A 237 16.69 2.91 -7.92
CA TYR A 237 16.18 4.21 -8.37
C TYR A 237 17.10 5.39 -8.02
N LEU A 238 18.04 5.26 -7.07
CA LEU A 238 18.83 6.41 -6.57
C LEU A 238 19.61 7.15 -7.66
N ARG A 239 20.14 6.44 -8.66
CA ARG A 239 20.91 7.05 -9.77
C ARG A 239 20.03 7.91 -10.67
N SER A 240 18.77 7.56 -10.83
CA SER A 240 17.81 8.34 -11.61
C SER A 240 17.11 9.40 -10.76
N PHE A 241 16.79 9.05 -9.51
CA PHE A 241 15.94 9.82 -8.62
C PHE A 241 16.53 9.81 -7.19
N PRO A 242 17.25 10.87 -6.79
CA PRO A 242 17.75 11.02 -5.42
C PRO A 242 16.69 10.81 -4.31
N VAL A 243 15.42 11.13 -4.59
CA VAL A 243 14.31 10.94 -3.63
C VAL A 243 14.08 9.48 -3.23
N ALA A 244 14.63 8.51 -3.97
CA ALA A 244 14.62 7.09 -3.57
C ALA A 244 15.35 6.84 -2.24
N MET A 245 16.13 7.81 -1.74
CA MET A 245 16.77 7.78 -0.41
C MET A 245 15.78 8.02 0.75
N VAL A 246 14.67 8.71 0.52
CA VAL A 246 13.73 9.13 1.58
C VAL A 246 13.24 7.95 2.45
N PRO A 247 12.82 6.79 1.89
CA PRO A 247 12.50 5.60 2.68
C PRO A 247 13.59 5.17 3.68
N ASN A 248 14.87 5.33 3.33
CA ASN A 248 15.99 4.96 4.20
C ASN A 248 16.21 5.98 5.32
N LEU A 249 15.98 7.27 5.05
CA LEU A 249 15.98 8.30 6.09
C LEU A 249 14.86 8.06 7.12
N ILE A 250 13.67 7.65 6.64
CA ILE A 250 12.57 7.24 7.50
C ILE A 250 12.94 5.99 8.30
N THR A 251 13.62 5.02 7.69
CA THR A 251 14.11 3.81 8.39
C THR A 251 15.12 4.17 9.50
N LEU A 252 16.02 5.12 9.26
CA LEU A 252 16.95 5.62 10.29
C LEU A 252 16.19 6.29 11.44
N TRP A 253 15.17 7.10 11.14
CA TRP A 253 14.31 7.68 12.18
C TRP A 253 13.57 6.59 12.98
N GLN A 254 13.14 5.51 12.33
CA GLN A 254 12.52 4.37 13.01
C GLN A 254 13.47 3.64 13.97
N VAL A 255 14.78 3.60 13.67
CA VAL A 255 15.79 3.07 14.62
C VAL A 255 15.77 3.88 15.92
N VAL A 256 15.72 5.21 15.82
CA VAL A 256 15.61 6.11 16.98
C VAL A 256 14.31 5.85 17.74
N GLN A 257 13.18 5.73 17.05
CA GLN A 257 11.87 5.45 17.66
C GLN A 257 11.87 4.10 18.41
N VAL A 258 12.42 3.06 17.81
CA VAL A 258 12.52 1.72 18.41
C VAL A 258 13.40 1.77 19.65
N ALA A 259 14.59 2.38 19.56
CA ALA A 259 15.55 2.45 20.66
C ALA A 259 14.97 3.19 21.87
N LEU A 260 14.22 4.26 21.65
CA LEU A 260 13.68 5.09 22.73
C LEU A 260 12.35 4.54 23.29
N PHE A 261 11.38 4.18 22.45
CA PHE A 261 9.97 4.08 22.86
C PHE A 261 9.31 2.72 22.68
N GLU A 262 9.87 1.82 21.89
CA GLU A 262 9.18 0.57 21.55
C GLU A 262 9.59 -0.61 22.44
N GLN A 263 8.70 -1.61 22.50
CA GLN A 263 9.00 -2.91 23.11
C GLN A 263 9.78 -3.80 22.13
N ASP A 264 10.39 -4.88 22.63
CA ASP A 264 11.19 -5.84 21.86
C ASP A 264 12.31 -5.21 21.02
N LYS A 265 12.91 -4.15 21.58
CA LYS A 265 13.91 -3.28 20.91
C LYS A 265 14.98 -4.09 20.19
N LEU A 266 15.62 -5.05 20.88
CA LEU A 266 16.69 -5.85 20.31
C LEU A 266 16.23 -6.67 19.10
N THR A 267 15.06 -7.30 19.17
CA THR A 267 14.52 -8.11 18.07
C THR A 267 14.16 -7.23 16.87
N LYS A 268 13.61 -6.03 17.11
CA LYS A 268 13.30 -5.06 16.05
C LYS A 268 14.55 -4.47 15.41
N LEU A 269 15.54 -4.05 16.20
CA LEU A 269 16.82 -3.53 15.71
C LEU A 269 17.58 -4.59 14.93
N LEU A 270 17.57 -5.84 15.40
CA LEU A 270 18.11 -6.98 14.64
C LEU A 270 17.37 -7.15 13.30
N GLY A 271 16.04 -7.02 13.30
CA GLY A 271 15.24 -7.07 12.08
C GLY A 271 15.59 -5.97 11.09
N ILE A 272 15.73 -4.72 11.55
CA ILE A 272 16.17 -3.59 10.73
C ILE A 272 17.57 -3.86 10.15
N GLY A 273 18.53 -4.24 10.99
CA GLY A 273 19.90 -4.51 10.56
C GLY A 273 20.00 -5.66 9.54
N CYS A 274 19.29 -6.77 9.78
CA CYS A 274 19.20 -7.86 8.81
C CYS A 274 18.52 -7.42 7.51
N GLY A 275 17.48 -6.60 7.59
CA GLY A 275 16.77 -6.05 6.44
C GLY A 275 17.69 -5.19 5.58
N ILE A 276 18.45 -4.28 6.20
CA ILE A 276 19.45 -3.45 5.50
C ILE A 276 20.46 -4.34 4.75
N VAL A 277 21.03 -5.35 5.43
CA VAL A 277 22.01 -6.27 4.82
C VAL A 277 21.41 -7.04 3.64
N ASP A 278 20.18 -7.54 3.76
CA ASP A 278 19.55 -8.32 2.69
C ASP A 278 19.14 -7.43 1.51
N GLY A 279 18.64 -6.23 1.78
CA GLY A 279 18.33 -5.24 0.74
C GLY A 279 19.59 -4.78 0.00
N MET A 280 20.70 -4.55 0.72
CA MET A 280 22.01 -4.29 0.12
C MET A 280 22.52 -5.47 -0.72
N ARG A 281 22.19 -6.71 -0.38
CA ARG A 281 22.59 -7.90 -1.15
C ARG A 281 21.59 -8.29 -2.23
N GLY A 282 20.49 -7.57 -2.39
CA GLY A 282 19.42 -7.91 -3.33
C GLY A 282 18.64 -9.18 -2.96
N ARG A 283 18.70 -9.62 -1.70
CA ARG A 283 17.95 -10.78 -1.19
C ARG A 283 16.51 -10.36 -0.85
N LEU A 284 15.60 -10.56 -1.79
CA LEU A 284 14.18 -10.25 -1.64
C LEU A 284 13.33 -11.50 -1.37
N GLY A 285 12.00 -11.36 -1.36
CA GLY A 285 11.04 -12.44 -1.12
C GLY A 285 10.62 -12.61 0.34
N PRO A 286 9.90 -13.68 0.69
CA PRO A 286 9.47 -13.92 2.07
C PRO A 286 10.66 -14.17 3.03
N VAL A 287 10.58 -13.64 4.26
CA VAL A 287 11.66 -13.71 5.26
C VAL A 287 11.87 -15.11 5.84
N ASP A 288 10.81 -15.92 5.89
CA ASP A 288 10.85 -17.33 6.24
C ASP A 288 11.66 -18.15 5.24
N GLN A 289 11.61 -17.81 3.96
CA GLN A 289 12.45 -18.41 2.92
C GLN A 289 13.89 -17.88 2.97
N ALA A 290 14.07 -16.56 3.06
CA ALA A 290 15.40 -15.95 3.03
C ALA A 290 16.21 -16.15 4.33
N ARG A 291 15.53 -16.19 5.49
CA ARG A 291 16.10 -16.28 6.84
C ARG A 291 15.17 -17.04 7.81
N PRO A 292 15.02 -18.37 7.69
CA PRO A 292 14.09 -19.15 8.51
C PRO A 292 14.32 -19.00 10.02
N ARG A 293 15.59 -18.96 10.45
CA ARG A 293 15.96 -18.73 11.87
C ARG A 293 15.50 -17.37 12.38
N LEU A 294 15.59 -16.33 11.54
CA LEU A 294 15.17 -14.98 11.90
C LEU A 294 13.63 -14.89 11.92
N ALA A 295 12.96 -15.50 10.96
CA ALA A 295 11.50 -15.58 10.92
C ALA A 295 10.93 -16.27 12.17
N ALA A 296 11.53 -17.38 12.62
CA ALA A 296 11.15 -18.04 13.87
C ALA A 296 11.31 -17.12 15.10
N ARG A 297 12.37 -16.30 15.13
CA ARG A 297 12.59 -15.32 16.21
C ARG A 297 11.56 -14.19 16.18
N PHE A 298 11.13 -13.76 14.99
CA PHE A 298 10.05 -12.77 14.86
C PHE A 298 8.70 -13.32 15.33
N GLY A 299 8.38 -14.58 15.03
CA GLY A 299 7.13 -15.22 15.47
C GLY A 299 7.00 -15.35 16.99
N ARG A 300 8.13 -15.45 17.72
CA ARG A 300 8.14 -15.47 19.20
C ARG A 300 7.84 -14.11 19.84
N SER A 301 8.07 -13.00 19.14
CA SER A 301 7.80 -11.63 19.59
C SER A 301 6.35 -11.18 19.27
N GLN A 302 5.54 -12.06 18.66
CA GLN A 302 4.11 -11.82 18.42
C GLN A 302 3.19 -12.46 19.50
N ARG A 303 3.76 -13.21 20.45
CA ARG A 303 3.03 -13.82 21.57
C ARG A 303 3.11 -12.96 22.81
#